data_AF-A0A1C6HPW5-F1
#
_entry.id   AF-A0A1C6HPW5-F1
#
_cell.length_a   1.000
_cell.length_b   1.000
_cell.length_c   1.000
_cell.angle_alpha   90.00
_cell.angle_beta   90.00
_cell.angle_gamma   90.00
#
_symmetry.space_group_name_H-M   'P 1'
#
loop_
_entity.id
_entity.type
_entity.pdbx_description
1 polymer ?
#
loop_
_entity_poly.entity_id
_entity_poly.type
_entity_poly.pdbx_seq_one_letter_code
_entity_poly.pdbx_strand_id
1 'polypeptide(L)' 'MKQDTYYAYLDGLRDSGLINMFGAAKYLEREFPELGHREAVSVLHGWMESHTQGGVC' A
#
# COMPACT_ATOMS: atom_id res chain seq x y z
N MET A 1 4.99 7.52 13.36
CA MET A 1 5.26 7.64 11.91
C MET A 1 4.02 7.12 11.19
N LYS A 2 3.32 7.93 10.38
CA LYS A 2 2.01 7.54 9.80
C LYS A 2 2.11 6.57 8.62
N GLN A 3 3.25 6.54 7.92
CA GLN A 3 3.49 5.66 6.77
C GLN A 3 3.53 4.18 7.16
N ASP A 4 3.97 3.86 8.38
CA ASP A 4 4.11 2.49 8.88
C ASP A 4 2.77 1.73 8.93
N THR A 5 1.71 2.40 9.37
CA THR A 5 0.35 1.82 9.44
C THR A 5 -0.21 1.50 8.05
N TYR A 6 0.01 2.38 7.08
CA TYR A 6 -0.48 2.16 5.71
C TYR A 6 0.29 1.04 5.02
N TYR A 7 1.60 0.99 5.23
CA TYR A 7 2.46 -0.05 4.66
C TYR A 7 2.17 -1.42 5.29
N ALA A 8 1.92 -1.49 6.60
CA ALA A 8 1.51 -2.73 7.26
C ALA A 8 0.16 -3.26 6.72
N TYR A 9 -0.80 -2.37 6.46
CA TYR A 9 -2.07 -2.74 5.83
C TYR A 9 -1.87 -3.28 4.40
N LEU A 10 -1.02 -2.62 3.60
CA LEU A 10 -0.66 -3.07 2.25
C LEU A 10 0.07 -4.42 2.26
N ASP A 11 0.97 -4.66 3.22
CA ASP A 11 1.68 -5.93 3.33
C ASP A 11 0.74 -7.07 3.71
N GLY A 12 -0.24 -6.83 4.60
CA GLY A 12 -1.30 -7.80 4.90
C GLY A 12 -2.18 -8.12 3.68
N LEU A 13 -2.50 -7.11 2.86
CA LEU A 13 -3.21 -7.32 1.59
C LEU A 13 -2.38 -8.13 0.58
N ARG A 14 -1.04 -7.97 0.62
CA ARG A 14 -0.11 -8.72 -0.25
C ARG A 14 0.00 -10.17 0.18
N ASP A 15 0.22 -10.40 1.47
CA ASP A 15 0.29 -11.73 2.06
C ASP A 15 -0.99 -12.52 1.83
N SER A 16 -2.13 -11.83 1.93
CA SER A 16 -3.43 -12.42 1.63
C SER A 16 -3.56 -12.94 0.19
N GLY A 17 -2.86 -12.35 -0.78
CA GLY A 17 -2.91 -12.75 -2.19
C GLY A 17 -4.29 -12.64 -2.86
N LEU A 18 -5.30 -12.11 -2.14
CA LEU A 18 -6.69 -12.03 -2.57
C LEU A 18 -6.94 -10.88 -3.55
N ILE A 19 -6.06 -9.88 -3.58
CA ILE A 19 -6.23 -8.70 -4.43
C ILE A 19 -4.97 -8.40 -5.24
N ASN A 20 -5.17 -7.90 -6.46
CA ASN A 20 -4.09 -7.30 -7.24
C ASN A 20 -3.69 -5.98 -6.56
N MET A 21 -2.41 -5.76 -6.29
CA MET A 21 -1.92 -4.57 -5.56
C MET A 21 -2.31 -3.23 -6.21
N PHE A 22 -2.59 -3.22 -7.52
CA PHE A 22 -3.18 -2.08 -8.21
C PHE A 22 -4.56 -1.65 -7.65
N GLY A 23 -5.31 -2.57 -7.07
CA GLY A 23 -6.56 -2.30 -6.38
C GLY A 23 -6.39 -1.89 -4.92
N ALA A 24 -5.20 -2.05 -4.33
CA ALA A 24 -4.96 -1.81 -2.91
C ALA A 24 -5.10 -0.32 -2.52
N ALA A 25 -4.88 0.61 -3.45
CA ALA A 25 -5.14 2.04 -3.23
C ALA A 25 -6.61 2.31 -2.86
N LYS A 26 -7.57 1.62 -3.52
CA LYS A 26 -9.00 1.75 -3.17
C LYS A 26 -9.33 1.21 -1.78
N TYR A 27 -8.61 0.17 -1.32
CA TYR A 27 -8.77 -0.37 0.02
C TYR A 27 -8.21 0.59 1.06
N LEU A 28 -7.05 1.20 0.79
CA LEU A 28 -6.48 2.26 1.61
C LEU A 28 -7.44 3.44 1.75
N GLU A 29 -8.03 3.94 0.67
CA GLU A 29 -9.02 5.02 0.72
C GLU A 29 -10.26 4.65 1.55
N ARG A 30 -10.68 3.38 1.49
CA ARG A 30 -11.86 2.91 2.21
C ARG A 30 -11.60 2.77 3.71
N GLU A 31 -10.46 2.20 4.07
CA GLU A 31 -10.06 2.02 5.47
C GLU A 31 -9.56 3.32 6.11
N PHE A 32 -8.98 4.22 5.31
CA PHE A 32 -8.46 5.52 5.73
C PHE A 32 -9.15 6.64 4.95
N PRO A 33 -10.33 7.11 5.39
CA PRO A 33 -11.03 8.22 4.73
C PRO A 33 -10.26 9.56 4.83
N GLU A 34 -9.23 9.65 5.69
CA GLU A 34 -8.30 10.78 5.73
C GLU A 34 -7.30 10.80 4.55
N LEU A 35 -7.08 9.64 3.91
CA LEU A 35 -6.26 9.49 2.71
C LEU A 35 -7.16 9.71 1.49
N GLY A 36 -6.95 10.82 0.78
CA GLY A 36 -7.55 11.00 -0.54
C GLY A 36 -6.96 10.04 -1.57
N HIS A 37 -7.67 9.80 -2.68
CA HIS A 37 -7.25 8.92 -3.78
C HIS A 37 -5.79 9.10 -4.20
N ARG A 38 -5.39 10.35 -4.40
CA ARG A 38 -4.02 10.69 -4.81
C ARG A 38 -2.98 10.27 -3.77
N GLU A 39 -3.26 10.49 -2.50
CA GLU A 39 -2.36 10.13 -1.41
C GLU A 39 -2.28 8.61 -1.25
N ALA A 40 -3.41 7.90 -1.35
CA ALA A 40 -3.44 6.45 -1.30
C ALA A 40 -2.62 5.81 -2.44
N VAL A 41 -2.73 6.35 -3.65
CA VAL A 41 -1.90 5.93 -4.80
C VAL A 41 -0.42 6.26 -4.56
N SER A 42 -0.10 7.45 -4.03
CA SER A 42 1.27 7.86 -3.71
C SER A 42 1.92 6.93 -2.67
N VAL A 43 1.18 6.60 -1.61
CA VAL A 43 1.59 5.65 -0.57
C VAL A 43 1.79 4.25 -1.14
N LEU A 44 0.87 3.78 -1.99
CA LEU A 44 1.01 2.48 -2.66
C LEU A 44 2.25 2.45 -3.57
N HIS A 45 2.51 3.52 -4.33
CA HIS A 45 3.70 3.63 -5.17
C HIS A 45 4.98 3.57 -4.32
N GLY A 46 5.08 4.38 -3.26
CA GLY A 46 6.24 4.35 -2.36
C GLY A 46 6.45 2.99 -1.69
N TRP A 47 5.36 2.30 -1.34
CA TRP A 47 5.41 0.93 -0.82
C TRP A 47 5.91 -0.06 -1.88
N MET A 48 5.41 0.01 -3.13
CA MET A 48 5.83 -0.86 -4.22
C MET A 48 7.31 -0.65 -4.58
N GLU A 49 7.79 0.59 -4.57
CA GLU A 49 9.21 0.92 -4.78
C GLU A 49 10.08 0.34 -3.66
N SER A 50 9.67 0.52 -2.41
CA SER A 50 10.37 -0.03 -1.24
C SER A 50 10.41 -1.57 -1.24
N HIS A 51 9.33 -2.23 -1.69
CA HIS A 51 9.27 -3.69 -1.77
C HIS A 51 9.96 -4.26 -3.02
N THR A 52 9.99 -3.51 -4.13
CA THR A 52 10.74 -3.88 -5.35
C THR A 52 12.24 -3.82 -5.13
N GLN A 53 12.73 -2.86 -4.33
CA GLN A 53 14.15 -2.71 -4.05
C GLN A 53 14.69 -3.70 -2.99
N GLY A 54 13.82 -4.49 -2.33
CA GLY A 54 14.20 -5.57 -1.41
C GLY A 54 14.56 -6.89 -2.09
N GLY A 55 14.65 -6.93 -3.42
CA GLY A 55 14.83 -8.15 -4.22
C GLY A 55 16.05 -8.16 -5.14
N VAL A 56 17.11 -7.38 -4.85
CA VAL A 56 18.39 -7.46 -5.57
C VAL A 56 19.53 -7.67 -4.57
N CYS A 57 20.05 -8.90 -4.64
CA CYS A 57 21.35 -9.49 -4.27
C CYS A 57 22.33 -8.70 -3.39
#